data_AF-A0A2D8M4Q1-F1
#
_entry.id   AF-A0A2D8M4Q1-F1
#
_cell.length_a   1.000
_cell.length_b   1.000
_cell.length_c   1.000
_cell.angle_alpha   90.00
_cell.angle_beta   90.00
_cell.angle_gamma   90.00
#
_symmetry.space_group_name_H-M   'P 1'
#
loop_
_entity.id
_entity.type
_entity.pdbx_description
1 polymer ?
#
loop_
_entity_poly.entity_id
_entity_poly.type
_entity_poly.pdbx_seq_one_letter_code
_entity_poly.pdbx_strand_id
1 'polypeptide(L)'
;MDAKTIFQPKIWYIICGAVALIGGIENNINAESWAESAWGEGNATEQALAMEALFGLFMCGFGAMGLTCAFALEGTAQAKFALANGAVISAFFIAMFVVLPTTGYEIPGIAWLVPPFLFMGGLMASGYLH
;
A
#
# COMPACT_ATOMS: atom_id res chain seq x y z
N MET A 1 20.96 16.23 8.71
CA MET A 1 20.77 15.55 7.41
C MET A 1 19.99 16.48 6.51
N ASP A 2 20.36 16.60 5.25
CA ASP A 2 19.57 17.37 4.28
C ASP A 2 18.36 16.55 3.78
N ALA A 3 17.41 17.21 3.12
CA ALA A 3 16.20 16.57 2.61
C ALA A 3 16.51 15.44 1.62
N LYS A 4 17.53 15.59 0.77
CA LYS A 4 17.90 14.56 -0.23
C LYS A 4 18.41 13.28 0.42
N THR A 5 19.13 13.41 1.54
CA THR A 5 19.64 12.28 2.32
C THR A 5 18.50 11.53 3.01
N ILE A 6 17.46 12.23 3.47
CA ILE A 6 16.26 11.62 4.08
C ILE A 6 15.37 10.99 3.02
N PHE A 7 15.23 11.66 1.87
CA PHE A 7 14.31 11.29 0.79
C PHE A 7 15.04 10.62 -0.38
N GLN A 8 15.83 9.57 -0.10
CA GLN A 8 16.46 8.78 -1.16
C GLN A 8 15.45 7.77 -1.74
N PRO A 9 15.24 7.72 -3.07
CA PRO A 9 14.29 6.82 -3.72
C PRO A 9 14.46 5.36 -3.32
N LYS A 10 15.69 4.85 -3.33
CA LYS A 10 16.01 3.47 -2.93
C LYS A 10 15.52 3.15 -1.51
N ILE A 11 15.78 4.03 -0.55
CA ILE A 11 15.40 3.82 0.86
C ILE A 11 13.87 3.84 0.99
N TRP A 12 13.21 4.80 0.35
CA TRP A 12 11.76 4.89 0.39
C TRP A 12 11.07 3.72 -0.29
N TYR A 13 11.63 3.18 -1.39
CA TYR A 13 11.15 1.95 -1.98
C TYR A 13 11.28 0.74 -1.06
N ILE A 14 12.39 0.63 -0.31
CA ILE A 14 12.57 -0.43 0.68
C ILE A 14 11.53 -0.30 1.80
N ILE A 15 11.35 0.91 2.34
CA ILE A 15 10.39 1.16 3.42
C ILE A 15 8.97 0.83 2.96
N CYS A 16 8.53 1.41 1.83
CA CYS A 16 7.19 1.18 1.30
C CYS A 16 6.98 -0.30 0.95
N GLY A 17 8.00 -0.92 0.34
CA GLY A 17 7.99 -2.32 -0.04
C GLY A 17 7.82 -3.25 1.17
N ALA A 18 8.62 -3.04 2.20
CA ALA A 18 8.58 -3.83 3.43
C ALA A 18 7.26 -3.64 4.18
N VAL A 19 6.77 -2.41 4.32
CA VAL A 19 5.49 -2.13 5.00
C VAL A 19 4.32 -2.78 4.27
N ALA A 20 4.28 -2.70 2.94
CA ALA A 20 3.22 -3.33 2.15
C ALA A 20 3.26 -4.87 2.25
N LEU A 21 4.47 -5.47 2.25
CA LEU A 21 4.63 -6.92 2.49
C LEU A 21 4.14 -7.32 3.88
N ILE A 22 4.56 -6.61 4.92
CA ILE A 22 4.14 -6.89 6.30
C ILE A 22 2.62 -6.75 6.42
N GLY A 23 2.04 -5.67 5.87
CA GLY A 23 0.60 -5.47 5.86
C GLY A 23 -0.16 -6.56 5.12
N GLY A 24 0.34 -7.02 3.97
CA GLY A 24 -0.29 -8.11 3.22
C GLY A 24 -0.23 -9.46 3.94
N ILE A 25 0.90 -9.77 4.60
CA ILE A 25 1.04 -10.98 5.42
C ILE A 25 0.11 -10.91 6.63
N GLU A 26 0.05 -9.76 7.30
CA GLU A 26 -0.83 -9.53 8.45
C GLU A 26 -2.30 -9.68 8.07
N ASN A 27 -2.72 -9.10 6.94
CA ASN A 27 -4.09 -9.23 6.42
C ASN A 27 -4.48 -10.70 6.21
N ASN A 28 -3.56 -11.49 5.66
CA ASN A 28 -3.81 -12.92 5.42
C ASN A 28 -3.88 -13.74 6.71
N ILE A 29 -3.05 -13.42 7.70
CA ILE A 29 -3.09 -14.10 9.02
C ILE A 29 -4.39 -13.77 9.76
N ASN A 30 -4.85 -12.52 9.65
CA ASN A 30 -6.01 -12.01 10.36
C ASN A 30 -7.24 -11.82 9.44
N ALA A 31 -7.35 -12.60 8.37
CA ALA A 31 -8.36 -12.43 7.34
C ALA A 31 -9.80 -12.50 7.88
N GLU A 32 -10.04 -13.32 8.90
CA GLU A 32 -11.33 -13.42 9.58
C GLU A 32 -11.68 -12.12 10.31
N SER A 33 -10.77 -11.61 11.13
CA SER A 33 -10.94 -10.31 11.83
C SER A 33 -11.18 -9.15 10.86
N TRP A 34 -10.46 -9.13 9.73
CA TRP A 34 -10.64 -8.12 8.70
C TRP A 34 -11.97 -8.26 7.97
N ALA A 35 -12.40 -9.48 7.66
CA ALA A 35 -13.70 -9.75 7.08
C ALA A 35 -14.84 -9.32 8.01
N GLU A 36 -14.76 -9.62 9.30
CA GLU A 36 -15.75 -9.17 10.28
C GLU A 36 -15.74 -7.65 10.44
N SER A 37 -14.57 -7.02 10.41
CA SER A 37 -14.49 -5.56 10.41
C SER A 37 -15.12 -4.92 9.17
N ALA A 38 -15.08 -5.59 8.02
CA ALA A 38 -15.57 -5.04 6.77
C ALA A 38 -17.05 -5.37 6.48
N TRP A 39 -17.55 -6.48 7.01
CA TRP A 39 -18.88 -7.01 6.68
C TRP A 39 -19.77 -7.19 7.92
N GLY A 40 -19.26 -6.94 9.12
CA GLY A 40 -19.95 -7.13 10.40
C GLY A 40 -19.61 -8.46 11.09
N GLU A 41 -19.74 -8.48 12.40
CA GLU A 41 -19.49 -9.66 13.25
C GLU A 41 -20.34 -10.86 12.80
N GLY A 42 -19.72 -12.03 12.63
CA GLY A 42 -20.40 -13.24 12.14
C GLY A 42 -20.63 -13.30 10.62
N ASN A 43 -20.19 -12.30 9.84
CA ASN A 43 -20.30 -12.28 8.38
C ASN A 43 -18.99 -12.64 7.65
N ALA A 44 -18.03 -13.30 8.32
CA ALA A 44 -16.83 -13.87 7.71
C ALA A 44 -17.14 -15.11 6.85
N THR A 45 -17.90 -14.91 5.77
CA THR A 45 -18.23 -15.97 4.80
C THR A 45 -16.98 -16.44 4.05
N GLU A 46 -17.04 -17.61 3.40
CA GLU A 46 -15.94 -18.10 2.56
C GLU A 46 -15.52 -17.08 1.49
N GLN A 47 -16.48 -16.37 0.91
CA GLN A 47 -16.23 -15.32 -0.07
C GLN A 47 -15.54 -14.10 0.54
N ALA A 48 -15.94 -13.68 1.75
CA ALA A 48 -15.31 -12.56 2.46
C ALA A 48 -13.85 -12.91 2.81
N LEU A 49 -13.60 -14.11 3.33
CA LEU A 49 -12.25 -14.60 3.63
C LEU A 49 -11.37 -14.68 2.37
N ALA A 50 -11.94 -15.13 1.24
CA ALA A 50 -11.23 -15.17 -0.03
C ALA A 50 -10.90 -13.77 -0.56
N MET A 51 -11.79 -12.79 -0.35
CA MET A 51 -11.54 -11.39 -0.72
C MET A 51 -10.41 -10.79 0.13
N GLU A 52 -10.39 -11.04 1.44
CA GLU A 52 -9.32 -10.59 2.32
C GLU A 52 -7.98 -11.27 1.99
N ALA A 53 -7.99 -12.56 1.67
CA ALA A 53 -6.79 -13.26 1.20
C ALA A 53 -6.25 -12.65 -0.13
N LEU A 54 -7.16 -12.27 -1.03
CA LEU A 54 -6.79 -11.59 -2.27
C LEU A 54 -6.23 -10.20 -2.03
N PHE A 55 -6.81 -9.44 -1.09
CA PHE A 55 -6.32 -8.12 -0.71
C PHE A 55 -4.91 -8.20 -0.11
N GLY A 56 -4.68 -9.13 0.82
CA GLY A 56 -3.37 -9.39 1.38
C GLY A 56 -2.34 -9.83 0.33
N LEU A 57 -2.76 -10.63 -0.67
CA LEU A 57 -1.92 -10.98 -1.82
C LEU A 57 -1.54 -9.77 -2.67
N PHE A 58 -2.48 -8.86 -2.96
CA PHE A 58 -2.17 -7.63 -3.70
C PHE A 58 -1.18 -6.74 -2.95
N MET A 59 -1.35 -6.60 -1.62
CA MET A 59 -0.41 -5.85 -0.78
C MET A 59 0.98 -6.49 -0.76
N CYS A 60 1.08 -7.81 -0.69
CA CYS A 60 2.35 -8.53 -0.86
C CYS A 60 2.98 -8.25 -2.24
N GLY A 61 2.17 -8.25 -3.30
CA GLY A 61 2.59 -7.92 -4.65
C GLY A 61 3.15 -6.50 -4.78
N PHE A 62 2.45 -5.51 -4.21
CA PHE A 62 2.96 -4.12 -4.14
C PHE A 62 4.28 -4.05 -3.38
N GLY A 63 4.39 -4.77 -2.28
CA GLY A 63 5.60 -4.78 -1.48
C GLY A 63 6.79 -5.39 -2.22
N ALA A 64 6.58 -6.53 -2.89
CA ALA A 64 7.59 -7.17 -3.74
C ALA A 64 8.04 -6.24 -4.89
N MET A 65 7.09 -5.59 -5.59
CA MET A 65 7.42 -4.62 -6.64
C MET A 65 8.22 -3.42 -6.11
N GLY A 66 7.87 -2.91 -4.92
CA GLY A 66 8.62 -1.84 -4.26
C GLY A 66 10.08 -2.23 -4.01
N LEU A 67 10.31 -3.43 -3.46
CA LEU A 67 11.65 -3.96 -3.27
C LEU A 67 12.38 -4.15 -4.61
N THR A 68 11.72 -4.68 -5.64
CA THR A 68 12.31 -4.80 -6.97
C THR A 68 12.75 -3.43 -7.51
N CYS A 69 11.92 -2.39 -7.40
CA CYS A 69 12.29 -1.04 -7.83
C CYS A 69 13.49 -0.47 -7.05
N ALA A 70 13.65 -0.82 -5.78
CA ALA A 70 14.80 -0.39 -4.96
C ALA A 70 16.14 -0.92 -5.49
N PHE A 71 16.15 -2.13 -6.02
CA PHE A 71 17.37 -2.85 -6.40
C PHE A 71 17.59 -2.98 -7.91
N ALA A 72 16.54 -2.90 -8.72
CA ALA A 72 16.62 -3.03 -10.17
C ALA A 72 16.72 -1.69 -10.92
N LEU A 73 16.27 -0.59 -10.31
CA LEU A 73 16.33 0.74 -10.91
C LEU A 73 17.46 1.57 -10.30
N GLU A 74 18.06 2.43 -11.12
CA GLU A 74 19.13 3.32 -10.70
C GLU A 74 18.97 4.73 -11.29
N GLY A 75 19.61 5.71 -10.63
CA GLY A 75 19.67 7.10 -11.09
C GLY A 75 18.29 7.72 -11.37
N THR A 76 18.20 8.46 -12.47
CA THR A 76 16.99 9.19 -12.86
C THR A 76 15.78 8.27 -13.11
N ALA A 77 16.00 7.02 -13.54
CA ALA A 77 14.90 6.08 -13.73
C ALA A 77 14.22 5.74 -12.40
N GLN A 78 15.02 5.48 -11.36
CA GLN A 78 14.49 5.19 -10.02
C GLN A 78 13.71 6.38 -9.45
N ALA A 79 14.20 7.60 -9.61
CA ALA A 79 13.51 8.80 -9.12
C ALA A 79 12.16 9.03 -9.83
N LYS A 80 12.13 8.94 -11.18
CA LYS A 80 10.89 9.08 -11.97
C LYS A 80 9.86 8.02 -11.60
N PHE A 81 10.30 6.77 -11.46
CA PHE A 81 9.42 5.69 -11.04
C PHE A 81 8.93 5.87 -9.61
N ALA A 82 9.74 6.43 -8.68
CA ALA A 82 9.29 6.67 -7.31
C ALA A 82 8.13 7.67 -7.27
N LEU A 83 8.26 8.76 -8.04
CA LEU A 83 7.17 9.74 -8.20
C LEU A 83 5.93 9.10 -8.82
N ALA A 84 6.09 8.38 -9.94
CA ALA A 84 4.97 7.77 -10.65
C ALA A 84 4.26 6.69 -9.81
N ASN A 85 5.01 5.77 -9.20
CA ASN A 85 4.42 4.72 -8.35
C ASN A 85 3.70 5.31 -7.16
N GLY A 86 4.29 6.29 -6.47
CA GLY A 86 3.63 6.95 -5.35
C GLY A 86 2.29 7.56 -5.77
N ALA A 87 2.24 8.25 -6.91
CA ALA A 87 1.00 8.82 -7.43
C ALA A 87 -0.04 7.76 -7.83
N VAL A 88 0.38 6.71 -8.54
CA VAL A 88 -0.50 5.63 -9.00
C VAL A 88 -1.10 4.86 -7.81
N ILE A 89 -0.28 4.50 -6.83
CA ILE A 89 -0.74 3.77 -5.64
C ILE A 89 -1.65 4.66 -4.79
N SER A 90 -1.32 5.96 -4.62
CA SER A 90 -2.24 6.90 -3.97
C SER A 90 -3.60 6.97 -4.68
N ALA A 91 -3.61 7.05 -6.01
CA ALA A 91 -4.86 7.05 -6.78
C ALA A 91 -5.64 5.73 -6.60
N PHE A 92 -4.95 4.59 -6.54
CA PHE A 92 -5.56 3.30 -6.24
C PHE A 92 -6.26 3.30 -4.88
N PHE A 93 -5.61 3.79 -3.81
CA PHE A 93 -6.24 3.87 -2.48
C PHE A 93 -7.45 4.81 -2.46
N ILE A 94 -7.42 5.93 -3.19
CA ILE A 94 -8.60 6.80 -3.36
C ILE A 94 -9.74 6.06 -4.05
N ALA A 95 -9.43 5.38 -5.16
CA ALA A 95 -10.43 4.63 -5.92
C ALA A 95 -11.05 3.52 -5.06
N MET A 96 -10.23 2.78 -4.32
CA MET A 96 -10.68 1.78 -3.35
C MET A 96 -11.64 2.40 -2.33
N PHE A 97 -11.31 3.57 -1.79
CA PHE A 97 -12.12 4.27 -0.79
C PHE A 97 -13.49 4.72 -1.31
N VAL A 98 -13.58 5.01 -2.61
CA VAL A 98 -14.83 5.43 -3.26
C VAL A 98 -15.66 4.21 -3.71
N VAL A 99 -15.00 3.16 -4.20
CA VAL A 99 -15.66 2.03 -4.86
C VAL A 99 -16.13 0.97 -3.86
N LEU A 100 -15.30 0.54 -2.91
CA LEU A 100 -15.66 -0.58 -2.02
C LEU A 100 -16.93 -0.31 -1.18
N PRO A 101 -17.19 0.91 -0.66
CA PRO A 101 -18.44 1.16 0.07
C PRO A 101 -19.70 0.93 -0.77
N THR A 102 -19.62 1.03 -2.10
CA THR A 102 -20.76 0.77 -3.00
C THR A 102 -21.14 -0.71 -3.07
N THR A 103 -20.27 -1.61 -2.58
CA THR A 103 -20.53 -3.06 -2.53
C THR A 103 -20.99 -3.53 -1.16
N GLY A 104 -21.21 -2.62 -0.21
CA GLY A 104 -21.50 -2.94 1.19
C GLY A 104 -20.26 -3.23 2.04
N TYR A 105 -19.05 -3.01 1.50
CA TYR A 105 -17.80 -3.16 2.25
C TYR A 105 -17.58 -1.94 3.14
N GLU A 106 -17.52 -2.14 4.45
CA GLU A 106 -17.24 -1.08 5.41
C GLU A 106 -15.75 -0.84 5.50
N ILE A 107 -15.29 0.27 4.91
CA ILE A 107 -13.91 0.70 5.12
C ILE A 107 -13.82 1.31 6.52
N PRO A 108 -12.81 0.95 7.33
CA PRO A 108 -12.62 1.51 8.65
C PRO A 108 -12.23 3.01 8.56
N GLY A 109 -13.15 3.92 8.28
CA GLY A 109 -12.97 5.37 8.33
C GLY A 109 -11.83 5.98 7.47
N ILE A 110 -11.86 7.31 7.30
CA ILE A 110 -10.86 8.01 6.48
C ILE A 110 -9.45 8.03 7.10
N ALA A 111 -9.36 7.85 8.43
CA ALA A 111 -8.10 7.83 9.15
C ALA A 111 -7.16 6.69 8.69
N TRP A 112 -7.71 5.60 8.16
CA TRP A 112 -6.94 4.48 7.63
C TRP A 112 -6.22 4.78 6.32
N LEU A 113 -6.54 5.89 5.66
CA LEU A 113 -5.76 6.39 4.53
C LEU A 113 -4.46 7.08 4.97
N VAL A 114 -4.32 7.49 6.24
CA VAL A 114 -3.15 8.24 6.69
C VAL A 114 -1.84 7.48 6.46
N PRO A 115 -1.68 6.20 6.86
CA PRO A 115 -0.41 5.50 6.64
C PRO A 115 -0.06 5.32 5.15
N PRO A 116 -0.95 4.80 4.28
CA PRO A 116 -0.65 4.69 2.85
C PRO A 116 -0.23 6.01 2.22
N PHE A 117 -0.91 7.12 2.54
CA PHE A 117 -0.58 8.43 1.99
C PHE A 117 0.71 9.01 2.56
N LEU A 118 1.06 8.70 3.81
CA LEU A 118 2.35 9.09 4.36
C LEU A 118 3.50 8.39 3.63
N PHE A 119 3.37 7.08 3.40
CA PHE A 119 4.39 6.31 2.68
C PHE A 119 4.48 6.72 1.20
N MET A 120 3.34 6.84 0.51
CA MET A 120 3.33 7.27 -0.89
C MET A 120 3.77 8.72 -1.05
N GLY A 121 3.40 9.60 -0.11
CA GLY A 121 3.88 10.98 -0.04
C GLY A 121 5.39 11.05 0.10
N GLY A 122 5.97 10.25 0.98
CA GLY A 122 7.42 10.17 1.13
C GLY A 122 8.12 9.57 -0.10
N LEU A 123 7.53 8.56 -0.73
CA LEU A 123 8.04 8.00 -1.99
C LEU A 123 7.99 9.03 -3.13
N MET A 124 6.89 9.77 -3.27
CA MET A 124 6.76 10.86 -4.24
C MET A 124 7.77 11.97 -3.99
N ALA A 125 7.93 12.41 -2.74
CA ALA A 125 8.92 13.40 -2.36
C ALA A 125 10.34 12.93 -2.68
N SER A 126 10.64 11.63 -2.47
CA SER A 126 11.94 11.05 -2.82
C SER A 126 12.24 11.12 -4.31
N GLY A 127 11.25 10.83 -5.15
CA GLY A 127 11.37 10.93 -6.60
C GLY A 127 11.43 12.36 -7.12
N TYR A 128 10.72 13.30 -6.48
CA TYR A 128 10.73 14.71 -6.90
C TYR A 128 12.06 15.42 -6.61
N LEU A 129 12.75 15.04 -5.52
CA LEU A 129 14.00 15.68 -5.08
C LEU A 129 15.26 15.20 -5.83
N HIS A 130 15.16 14.15 -6.65
CA HIS A 130 16.25 13.45 -7.33
C HIS A 130 16.01 13.34 -8.84
#